data_AF-A0A2T0RWK0-F1
#
_entry.id   AF-A0A2T0RWK0-F1
#
_cell.length_a   1.000
_cell.length_b   1.000
_cell.length_c   1.000
_cell.angle_alpha   90.00
_cell.angle_beta   90.00
_cell.angle_gamma   90.00
#
_symmetry.space_group_name_H-M   'P 1'
#
loop_
_entity.id
_entity.type
_entity.pdbx_description
1 polymer ?
#
loop_
_entity_poly.entity_id
_entity_poly.type
_entity_poly.pdbx_seq_one_letter_code
_entity_poly.pdbx_strand_id
1 'polypeptide(L)' 'MLHLVTPGHPPLHWINVGPVQRDHVILYLHGGAYIARSPDTHAGMIARLSKLTGLRVAAPAYRLAPKH' A
#
# COMPACT_ATOMS: atom_id res chain seq x y z
N MET A 1 -5.36 -6.64 11.35
CA MET A 1 -4.66 -6.12 10.16
C MET A 1 -3.31 -5.62 10.64
N LEU A 2 -2.23 -5.98 9.96
CA LEU A 2 -0.91 -5.39 10.18
C LEU A 2 -0.69 -4.29 9.16
N HIS A 3 -0.25 -3.12 9.62
CA HIS A 3 0.10 -1.98 8.78
C HIS A 3 1.42 -1.41 9.28
N LEU A 4 2.47 -1.57 8.48
CA LEU A 4 3.82 -1.11 8.79
C LEU A 4 4.26 -0.11 7.73
N VAL A 5 5.01 0.91 8.13
CA VAL A 5 5.62 1.85 7.20
C VAL A 5 7.12 1.68 7.28
N THR A 6 7.75 1.29 6.18
CA THR A 6 9.21 1.27 6.07
C THR A 6 9.67 2.60 5.48
N PRO A 7 10.64 3.30 6.12
CA PRO A 7 11.25 4.50 5.56
C PRO A 7 11.87 4.24 4.18
N GLY A 8 11.96 5.29 3.35
CA GLY A 8 12.51 5.20 1.99
C GLY A 8 12.07 6.37 1.11
N HIS A 9 12.43 6.31 -0.17
CA HIS A 9 12.05 7.31 -1.19
C HIS A 9 11.42 6.60 -2.39
N PRO A 10 10.09 6.35 -2.40
CA PRO A 10 9.11 6.77 -1.40
C PRO A 10 9.03 5.85 -0.16
N PRO A 11 8.46 6.32 0.98
CA PRO A 11 8.06 5.46 2.08
C PRO A 11 7.08 4.38 1.59
N LEU A 12 7.16 3.18 2.16
CA LEU A 12 6.36 2.04 1.71
C LEU A 12 5.45 1.54 2.82
N HIS A 13 4.14 1.56 2.56
CA HIS A 13 3.14 1.01 3.46
C HIS A 13 2.96 -0.48 3.14
N TRP A 14 3.26 -1.32 4.11
CA TRP A 14 3.08 -2.76 4.06
C TRP A 14 1.83 -3.14 4.83
N ILE A 15 0.84 -3.69 4.12
CA ILE A 15 -0.45 -4.06 4.70
C ILE A 15 -0.71 -5.54 4.47
N ASN A 16 -1.07 -6.27 5.53
CA ASN A 16 -1.63 -7.62 5.40
C ASN A 16 -2.69 -7.96 6.46
N VAL A 17 -3.55 -8.91 6.11
CA VAL A 17 -4.58 -9.46 6.99
C VAL A 17 -4.35 -10.95 7.19
N GLY A 18 -3.88 -11.33 8.37
CA GLY A 18 -3.53 -12.72 8.69
C GLY A 18 -2.21 -13.18 8.05
N PRO A 19 -1.94 -14.50 8.09
CA PRO A 19 -0.81 -15.10 7.38
C PRO A 19 -0.91 -14.85 5.86
N VAL A 20 0.22 -14.52 5.23
CA VAL A 20 0.32 -14.26 3.79
C VAL A 20 1.50 -15.02 3.20
N GLN A 21 1.43 -15.32 1.91
CA GLN A 21 2.56 -15.93 1.18
C GLN A 21 3.75 -14.96 1.16
N ARG A 22 4.97 -15.51 1.12
CA ARG A 22 6.22 -14.72 1.17
C ARG A 22 6.83 -14.45 -0.20
N ASP A 23 6.52 -15.27 -1.20
CA ASP A 23 7.18 -15.23 -2.51
C ASP A 23 6.53 -14.23 -3.49
N HIS A 24 5.33 -13.74 -3.15
CA HIS A 24 4.57 -12.82 -3.97
C HIS A 24 4.04 -11.64 -3.17
N VAL A 25 4.02 -10.47 -3.81
CA VAL A 25 3.46 -9.24 -3.24
C VAL A 25 2.60 -8.51 -4.28
N ILE A 26 1.61 -7.77 -3.81
CA ILE A 26 0.85 -6.85 -4.64
C ILE A 26 1.46 -5.46 -4.50
N LEU A 27 1.87 -4.84 -5.60
CA LEU A 27 2.18 -3.41 -5.64
C LEU A 27 0.89 -2.63 -5.90
N TYR A 28 0.44 -1.85 -4.93
CA TYR A 28 -0.77 -1.04 -5.06
C TYR A 28 -0.43 0.45 -5.18
N LEU A 29 -0.76 1.04 -6.32
CA LEU A 29 -0.66 2.48 -6.55
C LEU A 29 -2.00 3.12 -6.22
N HIS A 30 -2.02 3.95 -5.19
CA HIS A 30 -3.25 4.62 -4.77
C HIS A 30 -3.81 5.54 -5.85
N GLY A 31 -5.14 5.68 -5.90
CA GLY A 31 -5.79 6.66 -6.75
C GLY A 31 -5.63 8.09 -6.20
N GLY A 32 -6.19 9.07 -6.90
CA GLY A 32 -6.07 10.49 -6.55
C GLY A 32 -5.46 11.35 -7.66
N ALA A 33 -5.51 10.86 -8.90
CA ALA A 33 -5.08 11.57 -10.11
C ALA A 33 -3.65 12.15 -10.02
N TYR A 34 -2.77 11.47 -9.29
CA TYR A 34 -1.39 11.89 -9.01
C TYR A 34 -1.25 13.23 -8.27
N ILE A 35 -2.33 13.81 -7.75
CA ILE A 35 -2.33 15.13 -7.09
C ILE A 35 -2.79 15.07 -5.62
N ALA A 36 -3.39 13.95 -5.20
CA ALA A 36 -3.97 13.83 -3.87
C ALA A 36 -3.92 12.39 -3.33
N ARG A 37 -4.25 12.26 -2.04
CA ARG A 37 -4.38 11.02 -1.26
C ARG A 37 -3.04 10.35 -0.94
N SER A 38 -3.13 9.26 -0.18
CA SER A 38 -1.99 8.46 0.26
C SER A 38 -2.40 6.98 0.34
N PRO A 39 -1.43 6.07 0.57
CA PRO A 39 -1.74 4.68 0.92
C PRO A 39 -2.71 4.55 2.10
N ASP A 40 -2.59 5.41 3.11
CA ASP A 40 -3.45 5.36 4.31
C ASP A 40 -4.92 5.60 3.99
N THR A 41 -5.24 6.51 3.06
CA THR A 41 -6.64 6.75 2.66
C THR A 41 -7.27 5.54 1.96
N HIS A 42 -6.46 4.59 1.50
CA HIS A 42 -6.91 3.35 0.85
C HIS A 42 -6.67 2.11 1.71
N ALA A 43 -6.20 2.24 2.96
CA ALA A 43 -5.79 1.12 3.80
C ALA A 43 -6.89 0.07 3.99
N GLY A 44 -8.16 0.48 4.13
CA GLY A 44 -9.29 -0.45 4.23
C GLY A 44 -9.52 -1.28 2.96
N MET A 45 -9.40 -0.67 1.78
CA MET A 45 -9.47 -1.37 0.49
C MET A 45 -8.29 -2.33 0.33
N ILE A 46 -7.08 -1.86 0.65
CA ILE A 46 -5.85 -2.65 0.58
C ILE A 46 -5.92 -3.86 1.52
N ALA A 47 -6.44 -3.69 2.74
CA ALA A 47 -6.63 -4.77 3.69
C ALA A 47 -7.60 -5.84 3.17
N ARG A 48 -8.69 -5.42 2.51
CA ARG A 48 -9.62 -6.34 1.85
C ARG A 48 -8.93 -7.09 0.71
N LEU A 49 -8.11 -6.42 -0.08
CA LEU A 49 -7.33 -7.04 -1.15
C LEU A 49 -6.36 -8.10 -0.61
N SER A 50 -5.63 -7.78 0.47
CA SER A 50 -4.77 -8.75 1.15
C SER A 50 -5.56 -9.97 1.65
N LYS A 51 -6.68 -9.74 2.33
CA LYS A 51 -7.53 -10.83 2.86
C LYS A 51 -8.04 -11.76 1.76
N LEU A 52 -8.41 -11.23 0.60
CA LEU A 52 -8.96 -12.01 -0.51
C LEU A 52 -7.88 -12.80 -1.27
N THR A 53 -6.66 -12.28 -1.32
CA THR A 53 -5.57 -12.87 -2.12
C THR A 53 -4.62 -13.73 -1.30
N GLY A 54 -4.60 -13.56 0.02
CA GLY A 54 -3.57 -14.18 0.87
C GLY A 54 -2.17 -13.60 0.62
N LEU A 55 -2.07 -12.41 0.01
CA LEU A 55 -0.82 -11.74 -0.31
C LEU A 55 -0.61 -10.50 0.55
N ARG A 56 0.66 -10.15 0.78
CA ARG A 56 1.03 -8.86 1.35
C ARG A 56 0.92 -7.78 0.28
N VAL A 57 0.43 -6.60 0.66
CA VAL A 57 0.35 -5.45 -0.25
C VAL A 57 1.39 -4.41 0.14
N ALA A 58 2.17 -3.98 -0.84
CA ALA A 58 3.13 -2.89 -0.78
C ALA A 58 2.51 -1.66 -1.46
N ALA A 59 2.31 -0.58 -0.72
CA ALA A 59 1.68 0.65 -1.21
C ALA A 59 2.61 1.85 -0.99
N PRO A 60 3.35 2.30 -2.01
CA PRO A 60 4.27 3.43 -1.87
C PRO A 60 3.51 4.73 -1.69
N ALA A 61 3.99 5.58 -0.78
CA ALA A 61 3.58 6.98 -0.67
C ALA A 61 4.28 7.79 -1.77
N TYR A 62 3.87 7.56 -3.02
CA TYR A 62 4.53 8.11 -4.19
C TYR A 62 4.40 9.64 -4.28
N ARG A 63 5.31 10.25 -5.04
CA ARG A 63 5.39 11.70 -5.25
C ARG A 63 4.15 12.22 -5.99
N LEU A 64 3.55 13.29 -5.48
CA LEU A 64 2.36 13.94 -6.08
C LEU A 64 2.70 15.24 -6.82
N ALA A 65 2.06 15.44 -7.96
CA ALA A 65 2.06 16.71 -8.66
C ALA A 65 1.34 17.80 -7.83
N PRO A 66 1.70 19.09 -8.01
CA PRO A 66 2.76 19.58 -8.90
C PRO A 66 4.16 19.50 -8.27
N LYS A 67 4.27 19.08 -7.00
CA LYS A 67 5.44 19.36 -6.17
C LYS A 67 6.51 18.26 -6.22
N HIS A 68 6.91 17.74 -7.38
CA HIS A 68 7.98 16.72 -7.46
C HIS A 68 8.55 16.51 -8.87
#